data_AF-A0A1G3BSP0-F1
#
_entry.id   AF-A0A1G3BSP0-F1
#
_cell.length_a   1.000
_cell.length_b   1.000
_cell.length_c   1.000
_cell.angle_alpha   90.00
_cell.angle_beta   90.00
_cell.angle_gamma   90.00
#
_symmetry.space_group_name_H-M   'P 1'
#
loop_
_entity.id
_entity.type
_entity.pdbx_description
1 polymer ?
#
loop_
_entity_poly.entity_id
_entity_poly.type
_entity_poly.pdbx_seq_one_letter_code
_entity_poly.pdbx_strand_id
1 'polypeptide(L)'
;MFYRLNVIRIFLPPLRERIDDISILASHFLSIYSKKNRKKVDRISSEALNNLTSYLWPGNVRELENIIERAVILCKGNVIEPVDIPLYQGKTVSPMELSGKPLQELIDQVERQIIINTLKLTDSDKEKAAKILQISRAGLYNKLSKHKIGEL
;
A
#
# COMPACT_ATOMS: atom_id res chain seq x y z
N MET A 1 -33.17 28.33 16.75
CA MET A 1 -33.72 27.77 15.49
C MET A 1 -32.57 27.59 14.51
N PHE A 2 -32.25 26.35 14.10
CA PHE A 2 -31.23 26.05 13.10
C PHE A 2 -31.85 25.18 12.00
N TYR A 3 -32.40 25.81 10.96
CA TYR A 3 -32.85 25.14 9.74
C TYR A 3 -32.40 26.02 8.57
N ARG A 4 -31.22 25.76 7.97
CA ARG A 4 -30.87 26.31 6.63
C ARG A 4 -29.54 25.87 5.97
N LEU A 5 -28.94 24.72 6.32
CA LEU A 5 -27.76 24.22 5.60
C LEU A 5 -27.89 22.73 5.24
N ASN A 6 -29.00 22.35 4.60
CA ASN A 6 -29.16 20.99 4.08
C ASN A 6 -30.05 20.92 2.83
N VAL A 7 -29.92 21.91 1.92
CA VAL A 7 -30.78 21.99 0.73
C VAL A 7 -30.17 21.26 -0.48
N ILE A 8 -28.83 21.13 -0.55
CA ILE A 8 -28.16 20.30 -1.56
C ILE A 8 -26.98 19.58 -0.91
N ARG A 9 -27.07 18.26 -0.78
CA ARG A 9 -25.93 17.43 -0.36
C ARG A 9 -25.09 17.11 -1.59
N ILE A 10 -23.90 17.68 -1.69
CA ILE A 10 -22.92 17.29 -2.70
C ILE A 10 -22.19 16.06 -2.15
N PHE A 11 -22.47 14.89 -2.71
CA PHE A 11 -21.70 13.69 -2.42
C PHE A 11 -20.39 13.75 -3.21
N LEU A 12 -19.27 13.86 -2.52
CA LEU A 12 -17.95 13.76 -3.13
C LEU A 12 -17.49 12.31 -3.02
N PRO A 13 -17.60 11.50 -4.10
CA PRO A 13 -17.14 10.12 -4.06
C PRO A 13 -15.62 10.08 -3.82
N PRO A 14 -15.12 9.10 -3.03
CA PRO A 14 -13.71 8.87 -2.84
C PRO A 14 -13.02 8.52 -4.16
N LEU A 15 -11.71 8.75 -4.23
CA LEU A 15 -10.92 8.55 -5.46
C LEU A 15 -10.98 7.10 -5.97
N ARG A 16 -11.14 6.13 -5.07
CA ARG A 16 -11.33 4.70 -5.38
C ARG A 16 -12.58 4.39 -6.22
N GLU A 17 -13.61 5.24 -6.16
CA GLU A 17 -14.84 5.09 -6.94
C GLU A 17 -14.71 5.77 -8.32
N ARG A 18 -13.58 6.44 -8.60
CA ARG A 18 -13.29 7.22 -9.81
C ARG A 18 -11.90 6.90 -10.36
N ILE A 19 -11.66 5.62 -10.65
CA ILE A 19 -10.34 5.10 -11.04
C ILE A 19 -9.83 5.78 -12.32
N ASP A 20 -10.73 6.08 -13.26
CA ASP A 20 -10.39 6.74 -14.53
C ASP A 20 -9.78 8.15 -14.32
N ASP A 21 -10.15 8.83 -13.23
CA ASP A 21 -9.63 10.16 -12.91
C ASP A 21 -8.20 10.11 -12.36
N ILE A 22 -7.73 8.96 -11.87
CA ILE A 22 -6.39 8.81 -11.28
C ILE A 22 -5.33 9.15 -12.33
N SER A 23 -5.48 8.68 -13.57
CA SER A 23 -4.55 8.95 -14.66
C SER A 23 -4.50 10.44 -15.02
N ILE A 24 -5.67 11.09 -15.08
CA ILE A 24 -5.80 12.51 -15.41
C ILE A 24 -5.21 13.38 -14.30
N LEU A 25 -5.56 13.09 -13.04
CA LEU A 25 -5.06 13.80 -11.88
C LEU A 25 -3.56 13.62 -11.71
N ALA A 26 -3.04 12.40 -11.89
CA ALA A 26 -1.60 12.14 -11.82
C ALA A 26 -0.84 12.94 -12.88
N SER A 27 -1.35 13.00 -14.12
CA SER A 27 -0.77 13.81 -15.20
C SER A 27 -0.82 15.32 -14.90
N HIS A 28 -1.92 15.78 -14.29
CA HIS A 28 -2.06 17.17 -13.87
C HIS A 28 -1.03 17.56 -12.80
N PHE A 29 -0.92 16.76 -11.74
CA PHE A 29 0.05 16.99 -10.67
C PHE A 29 1.49 16.87 -11.17
N LEU A 30 1.78 15.92 -12.05
CA LEU A 30 3.09 15.80 -12.68
C LEU A 30 3.52 17.11 -13.34
N SER A 31 2.65 17.70 -14.17
CA SER A 31 2.94 18.98 -14.85
C SER A 31 3.19 20.12 -13.86
N ILE A 32 2.42 20.19 -12.77
CA ILE A 32 2.58 21.22 -11.72
C ILE A 32 3.93 21.06 -11.02
N TYR A 33 4.23 19.86 -10.52
CA TYR A 33 5.42 19.61 -9.70
C TYR A 33 6.70 19.54 -10.51
N SER A 34 6.63 19.08 -11.76
CA SER A 34 7.76 19.10 -12.69
C SER A 34 8.23 20.55 -12.94
N LYS A 35 7.28 21.47 -13.18
CA LYS A 35 7.55 22.91 -13.29
C LYS A 35 8.05 23.54 -11.99
N LYS A 36 7.36 23.26 -10.87
CA LYS A 36 7.70 23.81 -9.54
C LYS A 36 9.11 23.40 -9.10
N ASN A 37 9.49 22.15 -9.33
CA ASN A 37 10.78 21.58 -8.93
C ASN A 37 11.86 21.70 -10.01
N ARG A 38 11.58 22.37 -11.14
CA ARG A 38 12.49 22.55 -12.29
C ARG A 38 13.10 21.23 -12.80
N LYS A 39 12.34 20.14 -12.73
CA LYS A 39 12.75 18.85 -13.31
C LYS A 39 12.16 18.67 -14.70
N LYS A 40 12.78 17.78 -15.48
CA LYS A 40 12.32 17.40 -16.83
C LYS A 40 11.54 16.08 -16.81
N VAL A 41 10.70 15.89 -15.79
CA VAL A 41 9.83 14.72 -15.71
C VAL A 41 8.57 15.01 -16.52
N ASP A 42 8.33 14.23 -17.57
CA ASP A 42 7.26 14.46 -18.53
C ASP A 42 6.26 13.30 -18.63
N ARG A 43 6.64 12.10 -18.15
CA ARG A 43 5.78 10.91 -18.25
C ARG A 43 5.77 10.07 -16.97
N ILE A 44 4.71 9.29 -16.83
CA ILE A 44 4.58 8.20 -15.86
C ILE A 44 4.57 6.91 -16.68
N SER A 45 5.33 5.91 -16.26
CA SER A 45 5.33 4.62 -16.95
C SER A 45 3.97 3.93 -16.82
N SER A 46 3.62 3.08 -17.78
CA SER A 46 2.35 2.33 -17.74
C SER A 46 2.25 1.43 -16.51
N GLU A 47 3.39 0.86 -16.06
CA GLU A 47 3.45 0.05 -14.85
C GLU A 47 3.20 0.87 -13.58
N ALA A 48 3.77 2.08 -13.53
CA ALA A 48 3.52 3.03 -12.44
C ALA A 48 2.05 3.48 -12.40
N LEU A 49 1.43 3.75 -13.55
CA LEU A 49 0.01 4.05 -13.66
C LEU A 49 -0.86 2.88 -13.19
N ASN A 50 -0.55 1.65 -13.59
CA ASN A 50 -1.27 0.46 -13.12
C ASN A 50 -1.23 0.37 -11.58
N ASN A 51 -0.05 0.59 -10.98
CA ASN A 51 0.08 0.59 -9.52
C ASN A 51 -0.77 1.68 -8.86
N LEU A 52 -0.80 2.89 -9.41
CA LEU A 52 -1.65 3.99 -8.94
C LEU A 52 -3.14 3.63 -9.04
N THR A 53 -3.58 3.00 -10.12
CA THR A 53 -4.98 2.58 -10.29
C THR A 53 -5.40 1.44 -9.38
N SER A 54 -4.47 0.56 -9.01
CA SER A 54 -4.73 -0.59 -8.12
C SER A 54 -4.79 -0.23 -6.63
N TYR A 55 -4.40 1.00 -6.28
CA TYR A 55 -4.31 1.46 -4.89
C TYR A 55 -5.66 1.96 -4.35
N LEU A 56 -5.92 1.76 -3.06
CA LEU A 56 -7.20 2.09 -2.42
C LEU A 56 -7.38 3.58 -2.08
N TRP A 57 -6.30 4.37 -2.11
CA TRP A 57 -6.29 5.81 -1.83
C TRP A 57 -7.03 6.21 -0.54
N PRO A 58 -6.63 5.72 0.65
CA PRO A 58 -7.25 6.10 1.92
C PRO A 58 -7.24 7.62 2.17
N GLY A 59 -6.23 8.35 1.66
CA GLY A 59 -6.14 9.81 1.70
C GLY A 59 -6.67 10.52 0.45
N ASN A 60 -7.35 9.80 -0.46
CA ASN A 60 -7.94 10.31 -1.70
C ASN A 60 -6.96 11.17 -2.52
N VAL A 61 -7.45 12.28 -3.09
CA VAL A 61 -6.69 13.18 -3.97
C VAL A 61 -5.47 13.79 -3.28
N ARG A 62 -5.54 14.08 -1.98
CA ARG A 62 -4.38 14.64 -1.24
C ARG A 62 -3.23 13.66 -1.15
N GLU A 63 -3.53 12.38 -0.98
CA GLU A 63 -2.52 11.34 -0.96
C GLU A 63 -1.90 11.14 -2.34
N LEU A 64 -2.72 11.16 -3.41
CA LEU A 64 -2.23 11.13 -4.80
C LEU A 64 -1.30 12.31 -5.09
N GLU A 65 -1.70 13.52 -4.71
CA GLU A 65 -0.91 14.75 -4.86
C GLU A 65 0.48 14.61 -4.19
N ASN A 66 0.50 14.21 -2.91
CA ASN A 66 1.74 14.03 -2.15
C ASN A 66 2.65 12.95 -2.74
N ILE A 67 2.07 11.84 -3.20
CA ILE A 67 2.82 10.75 -3.82
C ILE A 67 3.46 11.22 -5.12
N ILE A 68 2.72 11.93 -5.97
CA ILE A 68 3.25 12.45 -7.25
C ILE A 68 4.31 13.52 -7.03
N GLU A 69 4.12 14.45 -6.07
CA GLU A 69 5.16 15.44 -5.72
C GLU A 69 6.46 14.74 -5.30
N ARG A 70 6.35 13.74 -4.42
CA ARG A 70 7.51 12.96 -3.96
C ARG A 70 8.14 12.15 -5.08
N ALA A 71 7.35 11.54 -5.95
CA ALA A 71 7.84 10.80 -7.10
C ALA A 71 8.63 11.70 -8.07
N VAL A 72 8.17 12.93 -8.32
CA VAL A 72 8.95 13.90 -9.10
C VAL A 72 10.27 14.24 -8.42
N ILE A 73 10.28 14.42 -7.08
CA ILE A 73 11.51 14.72 -6.33
C ILE A 73 12.51 13.54 -6.37
N LEU A 74 12.02 12.30 -6.30
CA LEU A 74 12.86 11.09 -6.29
C LEU A 74 13.33 10.67 -7.68
N CYS A 75 12.52 10.91 -8.71
CA CYS A 75 12.80 10.48 -10.07
C CYS A 75 14.14 11.07 -10.55
N LYS A 76 15.03 10.20 -11.00
CA LYS A 76 16.36 10.58 -11.54
C LYS A 76 16.33 10.88 -13.03
N GLY A 77 15.31 10.38 -13.74
CA GLY A 77 15.14 10.53 -15.19
C GLY A 77 13.98 11.45 -15.55
N ASN A 78 13.44 11.23 -16.75
CA ASN A 78 12.29 11.96 -17.28
C ASN A 78 10.96 11.19 -17.09
N VAL A 79 11.04 9.90 -16.73
CA VAL A 79 9.89 9.00 -16.58
C VAL A 79 9.80 8.54 -15.13
N ILE A 80 8.63 8.71 -14.52
CA ILE A 80 8.32 8.14 -13.21
C ILE A 80 8.14 6.64 -13.36
N GLU A 81 8.99 5.88 -12.68
CA GLU A 81 8.91 4.42 -12.60
C GLU A 81 8.21 3.96 -11.31
N PRO A 82 7.75 2.70 -11.23
CA PRO A 82 7.12 2.17 -10.02
C PRO A 82 7.98 2.34 -8.76
N VAL A 83 9.31 2.28 -8.91
CA VAL A 83 10.28 2.43 -7.81
C VAL A 83 10.29 3.84 -7.22
N ASP A 84 9.89 4.85 -7.99
CA ASP A 84 9.83 6.24 -7.57
C ASP A 84 8.53 6.55 -6.81
N ILE A 85 7.55 5.63 -6.83
CA ILE A 85 6.25 5.80 -6.19
C ILE A 85 6.25 5.02 -4.87
N PRO A 86 6.42 5.71 -3.72
CA PRO A 86 6.37 5.07 -2.41
C PRO A 86 4.90 4.80 -2.03
N LEU A 87 4.25 3.87 -2.72
CA LEU A 87 2.95 3.35 -2.27
C LEU A 87 3.20 2.53 -1.01
N TYR A 88 2.57 2.91 0.09
CA TYR A 88 2.54 2.07 1.27
C TYR A 88 1.75 0.81 0.91
N GLN A 89 2.44 -0.31 0.63
CA GLN A 89 1.84 -1.65 0.48
C GLN A 89 1.32 -2.20 1.82
N GLY A 90 1.02 -1.34 2.80
CA GLY A 90 0.13 -1.72 3.86
C GLY A 90 -1.24 -1.87 3.24
N LYS A 91 -1.71 -3.11 3.02
CA LYS A 91 -3.15 -3.37 3.03
C LYS A 91 -3.64 -2.78 4.34
N THR A 92 -4.18 -1.57 4.33
CA THR A 92 -4.96 -1.05 5.44
C THR A 92 -6.24 -1.88 5.42
N VAL A 93 -6.17 -3.08 5.99
CA VAL A 93 -7.35 -3.90 6.19
C VAL A 93 -8.26 -3.03 7.05
N SER A 94 -9.39 -2.61 6.48
CA SER A 94 -10.32 -1.78 7.24
C SER A 94 -10.78 -2.62 8.43
N PRO A 95 -10.91 -2.05 9.64
CA PRO A 95 -11.52 -2.75 10.77
C PRO A 95 -12.90 -3.34 10.42
N MET A 96 -13.59 -2.76 9.43
CA MET A 96 -14.86 -3.25 8.88
C MET A 96 -14.71 -4.56 8.09
N GLU A 97 -13.60 -4.77 7.37
CA GLU A 97 -13.30 -5.99 6.59
C GLU A 97 -12.86 -7.16 7.48
N LEU A 98 -12.39 -6.86 8.69
CA LEU A 98 -12.04 -7.82 9.74
C LEU A 98 -13.28 -8.23 10.56
N SER A 99 -14.35 -7.43 10.52
CA SER A 99 -15.58 -7.66 11.28
C SER A 99 -16.36 -8.84 10.67
N GLY A 100 -16.58 -9.90 11.47
CA GLY A 100 -17.29 -11.11 11.05
C GLY A 100 -16.42 -12.35 10.84
N LYS A 101 -15.08 -12.23 10.92
CA LYS A 101 -14.18 -13.39 10.94
C LYS A 101 -13.83 -13.79 12.38
N PRO A 102 -13.63 -15.09 12.66
CA PRO A 102 -13.14 -15.52 13.97
C PRO A 102 -11.79 -14.86 14.27
N LEU A 103 -11.64 -14.25 15.44
CA LEU A 103 -10.40 -13.59 15.88
C LEU A 103 -9.19 -14.52 15.75
N GLN A 104 -9.38 -15.80 16.05
CA GLN A 104 -8.33 -16.82 15.99
C GLN A 104 -7.81 -17.05 14.57
N GLU A 105 -8.67 -16.94 13.55
CA GLU A 105 -8.28 -17.08 12.14
C GLU A 105 -7.43 -15.89 11.68
N LEU A 106 -7.79 -14.68 12.12
CA LEU A 106 -7.04 -13.45 11.82
C LEU A 106 -5.64 -13.48 12.45
N ILE A 107 -5.56 -13.88 13.72
CA ILE A 107 -4.29 -14.06 14.43
C ILE A 107 -3.42 -15.09 13.69
N ASP A 108 -4.00 -16.23 13.31
CA ASP A 108 -3.28 -17.28 12.59
C ASP A 108 -2.78 -16.81 11.20
N GLN A 109 -3.54 -15.97 10.49
CA GLN A 109 -3.11 -15.39 9.21
C GLN A 109 -1.96 -14.41 9.38
N VAL A 110 -2.05 -13.51 10.36
CA VAL A 110 -0.98 -12.53 10.66
C VAL A 110 0.28 -13.25 11.11
N GLU A 111 0.15 -14.22 12.00
CA GLU A 111 1.25 -15.06 12.48
C GLU A 111 1.95 -15.79 11.34
N ARG A 112 1.19 -16.43 10.45
CA ARG A 112 1.71 -17.09 9.25
C ARG A 112 2.53 -16.12 8.39
N GLN A 113 2.01 -14.93 8.14
CA GLN A 113 2.66 -13.94 7.28
C GLN A 113 3.98 -13.44 7.87
N ILE A 114 4.01 -13.20 9.19
CA ILE A 114 5.22 -12.80 9.91
C ILE A 114 6.30 -13.88 9.79
N ILE A 115 5.94 -15.15 10.01
CA ILE A 115 6.89 -16.28 9.89
C ILE A 115 7.47 -16.37 8.47
N ILE A 116 6.64 -16.27 7.43
CA ILE A 116 7.09 -16.32 6.03
C ILE A 116 8.03 -15.15 5.72
N ASN A 117 7.68 -13.94 6.15
CA ASN A 117 8.49 -12.75 5.90
C ASN A 117 9.84 -12.86 6.59
N THR A 118 9.88 -13.35 7.84
CA THR A 118 11.15 -13.57 8.54
C THR A 118 11.99 -14.64 7.86
N LEU A 119 11.39 -15.75 7.41
CA LEU A 119 12.12 -16.79 6.68
C LEU A 119 12.72 -16.28 5.36
N LYS A 120 12.00 -15.43 4.62
CA LYS A 120 12.53 -14.77 3.43
C LYS A 120 13.71 -13.84 3.74
N LEU A 121 13.65 -13.12 4.86
CA LEU A 121 14.74 -12.25 5.30
C LEU A 121 15.99 -13.03 5.73
N THR A 122 15.82 -14.25 6.24
CA THR A 122 16.90 -15.10 6.72
C THR A 122 17.32 -16.20 5.75
N ASP A 123 16.91 -16.10 4.47
CA ASP A 123 17.22 -17.09 3.42
C ASP A 123 16.89 -18.53 3.84
N SER A 124 15.71 -18.71 4.42
CA SER A 124 15.19 -19.99 4.95
C SER A 124 15.98 -20.59 6.12
N ASP A 125 16.89 -19.85 6.73
CA ASP A 125 17.57 -20.25 7.97
C ASP A 125 16.60 -20.19 9.17
N LYS A 126 16.14 -21.38 9.59
CA LYS A 126 15.14 -21.56 10.65
C LYS A 126 15.66 -21.18 12.04
N GLU A 127 16.97 -21.25 12.28
CA GLU A 127 17.55 -20.85 13.57
C GLU A 127 17.63 -19.34 13.70
N LYS A 128 18.05 -18.66 12.64
CA LYS A 128 18.05 -17.19 12.60
C LYS A 128 16.63 -16.65 12.66
N ALA A 129 15.68 -17.26 11.95
CA ALA A 129 14.28 -16.85 12.00
C ALA A 129 13.68 -17.00 13.41
N ALA A 130 13.93 -18.13 14.10
CA ALA A 130 13.47 -18.33 15.48
C ALA A 130 14.04 -17.27 16.44
N LYS A 131 15.33 -16.91 16.27
CA LYS A 131 16.00 -15.89 17.08
C LYS A 131 15.42 -14.50 16.85
N ILE A 132 15.12 -14.13 15.61
CA ILE A 132 14.49 -12.85 15.27
C ILE A 132 13.06 -12.78 15.80
N LEU A 133 12.32 -13.87 15.71
CA LEU A 133 10.95 -13.98 16.21
C LEU A 133 10.87 -14.17 17.73
N GLN A 134 12.01 -14.28 18.43
CA GLN A 134 12.11 -14.53 19.87
C GLN A 134 11.29 -15.75 20.35
N ILE A 135 11.22 -16.79 19.52
CA ILE A 135 10.54 -18.05 19.87
C ILE A 135 11.53 -19.21 19.88
N SER A 136 11.21 -20.24 20.65
CA SER A 136 12.02 -21.47 20.65
C SER A 136 11.98 -22.15 19.28
N ARG A 137 13.04 -22.87 18.93
CA ARG A 137 13.10 -23.68 17.70
C ARG A 137 11.88 -24.61 17.60
N ALA A 138 11.56 -25.32 18.67
CA ALA A 138 10.37 -26.18 18.74
C ALA A 138 9.05 -25.40 18.51
N GLY A 139 8.94 -24.17 19.05
CA GLY A 139 7.80 -23.30 18.83
C GLY A 139 7.64 -22.88 17.37
N LEU A 140 8.74 -22.57 16.68
CA LEU A 140 8.73 -22.27 15.25
C LEU A 140 8.31 -23.50 14.42
N TYR A 141 8.85 -24.69 14.72
CA TYR A 141 8.45 -25.93 14.03
C TYR A 141 6.97 -26.26 14.22
N ASN A 142 6.44 -26.11 15.45
CA ASN A 142 5.02 -26.32 15.72
C ASN A 142 4.13 -25.34 14.93
N LYS A 143 4.53 -24.07 14.82
CA LYS A 143 3.81 -23.07 14.02
C LYS A 143 3.92 -23.35 12.52
N LEU A 144 5.08 -23.77 12.02
CA LEU A 144 5.26 -24.17 10.62
C LEU A 144 4.36 -25.35 10.23
N SER A 145 4.30 -26.38 11.09
CA SER A 145 3.40 -27.53 10.90
C SER A 145 1.93 -27.12 11.00
N LYS A 146 1.56 -26.27 11.97
CA LYS A 146 0.19 -25.76 12.14
C LYS A 146 -0.29 -25.00 10.91
N HIS A 147 0.57 -24.18 10.30
CA HIS A 147 0.23 -23.37 9.13
C HIS A 147 0.48 -24.06 7.78
N LYS A 148 0.88 -25.35 7.78
CA LYS A 148 1.26 -26.12 6.57
C LYS A 148 2.27 -25.37 5.69
N ILE A 149 3.22 -24.68 6.31
CA ILE A 149 4.37 -24.10 5.59
C ILE A 149 5.41 -25.22 5.47
N GLY A 150 5.10 -26.20 4.62
CA GLY A 150 6.00 -27.25 4.20
C GLY A 150 6.59 -26.89 2.84
N GLU A 151 7.90 -26.69 2.81
CA GLU A 151 8.75 -26.55 1.62
C GLU A 151 8.69 -25.20 0.87
N LEU A 152 9.59 -24.30 1.29
CA LEU A 152 10.40 -23.50 0.38
C LEU A 152 11.79 -24.13 0.33
#